data_AF-A0A840WA61-F1
#
_entry.id   AF-A0A840WA61-F1
#
_cell.length_a   1.000
_cell.length_b   1.000
_cell.length_c   1.000
_cell.angle_alpha   90.00
_cell.angle_beta   90.00
_cell.angle_gamma   90.00
#
_symmetry.space_group_name_H-M   'P 1'
#
loop_
_entity.id
_entity.type
_entity.pdbx_description
1 polymer ?
#
loop_
_entity_poly.entity_id
_entity_poly.type
_entity_poly.pdbx_seq_one_letter_code
_entity_poly.pdbx_strand_id
1 'polypeptide(L)'
;MSATALRDYFDGARITVSDLEDLDRTGPGGIIYACTRTGEYALTHTRYQTWGRSPVIIYGHGDLHHDLTHHKGDWQNLARDLTGQARDQIENWTRHAVLTPHLVGALRRDMRAHGMALNHRPEHGRTEDGGHWIEDGFASTHHPRITFQMTYIQRHRDSLLISLAMYDRGRYVTCWPERTTVTSGVPFCVREAPDRIRRHLDLHD
;
A
#
# COMPACT_ATOMS: atom_id res chain seq x y z
N MET A 1 3.55 23.39 0.51
CA MET A 1 4.93 22.99 0.83
C MET A 1 5.49 22.28 -0.40
N SER A 2 6.64 22.70 -0.91
CA SER A 2 7.29 22.04 -2.06
C SER A 2 7.88 20.67 -1.66
N ALA A 3 8.20 19.82 -2.63
CA ALA A 3 8.84 18.52 -2.38
C ALA A 3 10.16 18.68 -1.59
N THR A 4 10.97 19.67 -1.96
CA THR A 4 12.22 20.01 -1.27
C THR A 4 11.98 20.44 0.17
N ALA A 5 11.02 21.34 0.41
CA ALA A 5 10.71 21.80 1.77
C ALA A 5 10.16 20.67 2.66
N LEU A 6 9.36 19.75 2.08
CA LEU A 6 8.88 18.57 2.79
C LEU A 6 10.03 17.60 3.08
N ARG A 7 10.94 17.35 2.12
CA ARG A 7 12.11 16.50 2.33
C ARG A 7 13.01 17.04 3.43
N ASP A 8 13.33 18.33 3.38
CA ASP A 8 14.24 18.97 4.34
C ASP A 8 13.63 18.96 5.76
N TYR A 9 12.29 18.96 5.87
CA TYR A 9 11.59 18.80 7.15
C TYR A 9 11.83 17.42 7.81
N PHE A 10 12.20 16.39 7.03
CA PHE A 10 12.54 15.05 7.54
C PHE A 10 14.06 14.78 7.57
N ASP A 11 14.93 15.78 7.38
CA ASP A 11 16.39 15.55 7.22
C ASP A 11 17.06 14.91 8.45
N GLY A 12 16.44 15.01 9.63
CA GLY A 12 16.87 14.32 10.87
C GLY A 12 16.16 12.99 11.16
N ALA A 13 15.06 12.68 10.47
CA ALA A 13 14.27 11.49 10.72
C ALA A 13 14.95 10.23 10.16
N ARG A 14 14.89 9.13 10.91
CA ARG A 14 15.48 7.85 10.53
C ARG A 14 14.51 6.72 10.79
N ILE A 15 14.54 5.72 9.92
CA ILE A 15 13.90 4.44 10.18
C ILE A 15 14.95 3.56 10.86
N THR A 16 14.60 3.02 12.02
CA THR A 16 15.49 2.23 12.87
C THR A 16 15.19 0.75 12.75
N VAL A 17 16.10 -0.10 13.24
CA VAL A 17 15.85 -1.55 13.33
C VAL A 17 14.62 -1.84 14.20
N SER A 18 14.44 -1.10 15.31
CA SER A 18 13.26 -1.25 16.18
C SER A 18 11.96 -1.00 15.43
N ASP A 19 11.93 0.00 14.53
CA ASP A 19 10.74 0.27 13.71
C ASP A 19 10.43 -0.89 12.75
N LEU A 20 11.46 -1.53 12.20
CA LEU A 20 11.32 -2.69 11.32
C LEU A 20 10.89 -3.94 12.09
N GLU A 21 11.44 -4.18 13.28
CA GLU A 21 11.05 -5.29 14.15
C GLU A 21 9.61 -5.13 14.65
N ASP A 22 9.20 -3.90 14.98
CA ASP A 22 7.82 -3.60 15.36
C ASP A 22 6.86 -3.71 14.16
N LEU A 23 7.32 -3.39 12.95
CA LEU A 23 6.58 -3.64 11.70
C LEU A 23 6.38 -5.15 11.47
N ASP A 24 7.43 -5.96 11.61
CA ASP A 24 7.37 -7.43 11.51
C ASP A 24 6.38 -8.01 12.53
N ARG A 25 6.49 -7.58 13.79
CA ARG A 25 5.59 -8.01 14.87
C ARG A 25 4.14 -7.58 14.64
N THR A 26 3.92 -6.44 13.98
CA THR A 26 2.58 -5.95 13.64
C THR A 26 1.93 -6.83 12.58
N GLY A 27 2.72 -7.40 11.67
CA GLY A 27 2.25 -8.28 10.62
C GLY A 27 1.56 -7.55 9.46
N PRO A 28 0.83 -8.29 8.61
CA PRO A 28 0.12 -7.71 7.47
C PRO A 28 -0.83 -6.58 7.86
N GLY A 29 -0.78 -5.46 7.14
CA GLY A 29 -1.48 -4.23 7.50
C GLY A 29 -0.62 -3.22 8.27
N GLY A 30 0.54 -3.63 8.78
CA GLY A 30 1.56 -2.74 9.31
C GLY A 30 2.18 -1.92 8.19
N ILE A 31 2.23 -0.60 8.38
CA ILE A 31 2.78 0.36 7.43
C ILE A 31 3.57 1.44 8.19
N ILE A 32 4.80 1.70 7.76
CA ILE A 32 5.58 2.89 8.13
C ILE A 32 5.20 4.04 7.19
N TYR A 33 4.89 5.20 7.77
CA TYR A 33 4.50 6.39 7.03
C TYR A 33 5.20 7.64 7.56
N ALA A 34 5.35 8.65 6.70
CA ALA A 34 5.86 9.95 7.11
C ALA A 34 4.74 10.77 7.76
N CYS A 35 4.89 11.09 9.04
CA CYS A 35 3.96 11.91 9.79
C CYS A 35 4.28 13.39 9.56
N THR A 36 3.55 14.02 8.64
CA THR A 36 3.77 15.44 8.28
C THR A 36 3.50 16.43 9.40
N ARG A 37 2.84 16.00 10.49
CA ARG A 37 2.62 16.82 11.68
C ARG A 37 3.83 16.87 12.61
N THR A 38 4.60 15.78 12.70
CA THR A 38 5.73 15.66 13.64
C THR A 38 7.08 15.72 12.94
N GLY A 39 7.14 15.48 11.63
CA GLY A 39 8.42 15.38 10.91
C GLY A 39 9.15 14.07 11.17
N GLU A 40 8.43 13.04 11.62
CA GLU A 40 8.97 11.73 11.99
C GLU A 40 8.31 10.61 11.19
N TYR A 41 9.00 9.47 11.07
CA TYR A 41 8.40 8.24 10.58
C TYR A 41 7.62 7.57 11.71
N ALA A 42 6.43 7.08 11.40
CA ALA A 42 5.56 6.42 12.38
C ALA A 42 5.03 5.10 11.81
N LEU A 43 4.78 4.15 12.70
CA LEU A 43 4.19 2.85 12.37
C LEU A 43 2.68 2.88 12.61
N THR A 44 1.91 2.35 11.66
CA THR A 44 0.51 2.00 11.90
C THR A 44 0.44 0.61 12.52
N HIS A 45 -0.28 0.50 13.65
CA HIS A 45 -0.71 -0.79 14.15
C HIS A 45 -2.07 -1.15 13.53
N THR A 46 -2.27 -2.42 13.18
CA THR A 46 -3.41 -2.97 12.41
C THR A 46 -4.81 -2.54 12.88
N ARG A 47 -4.95 -2.09 14.13
CA ARG A 47 -6.21 -1.61 14.72
C ARG A 47 -6.52 -0.12 14.44
N TYR A 48 -5.55 0.70 14.04
CA TYR A 48 -5.68 2.17 14.09
C TYR A 48 -5.43 2.93 12.78
N GLN A 49 -5.53 2.29 11.61
CA GLN A 49 -5.47 3.03 10.34
C GLN A 49 -6.72 3.93 10.12
N THR A 50 -6.79 5.07 10.80
CA THR A 50 -7.63 6.19 10.35
C THR A 50 -6.80 6.98 9.34
N TRP A 51 -7.06 6.73 8.07
CA TRP A 51 -6.49 7.49 6.96
C TRP A 51 -7.02 8.93 7.05
N GLY A 52 -6.23 9.84 7.64
CA GLY A 52 -6.46 11.29 7.54
C GLY A 52 -6.23 11.79 6.12
N ARG A 53 -5.88 13.08 5.94
CA ARG A 53 -5.28 13.53 4.66
C ARG A 53 -4.07 12.63 4.38
N SER A 54 -4.16 11.85 3.30
CA SER A 54 -3.34 10.66 3.00
C SER A 54 -1.91 10.73 3.53
N PRO A 55 -1.52 9.88 4.50
CA PRO A 55 -0.14 9.80 4.95
C PRO A 55 0.76 9.35 3.79
N VAL A 56 2.00 9.84 3.75
CA VAL A 56 3.00 9.35 2.80
C VAL A 56 3.41 7.97 3.27
N ILE A 57 2.95 6.93 2.59
CA ILE A 57 3.33 5.56 2.91
C ILE A 57 4.75 5.35 2.41
N ILE A 58 5.63 4.92 3.32
CA ILE A 58 7.04 4.70 3.02
C ILE A 58 7.32 3.22 2.82
N TYR A 59 6.74 2.37 3.66
CA TYR A 59 7.12 0.96 3.73
C TYR A 59 6.02 0.11 4.36
N GLY A 60 5.80 -1.10 3.86
CA GLY A 60 4.87 -2.07 4.43
C GLY A 60 5.51 -3.38 4.84
N HIS A 61 4.77 -4.18 5.59
CA HIS A 61 5.21 -5.50 6.06
C HIS A 61 5.60 -6.46 4.91
N GLY A 62 4.89 -6.39 3.77
CA GLY A 62 5.25 -7.14 2.58
C GLY A 62 6.57 -6.69 1.96
N ASP A 63 6.86 -5.39 1.98
CA ASP A 63 8.14 -4.85 1.51
C ASP A 63 9.28 -5.35 2.41
N LEU A 64 9.06 -5.33 3.74
CA LEU A 64 10.02 -5.84 4.72
C LEU A 64 10.45 -7.28 4.45
N HIS A 65 9.50 -8.19 4.25
CA HIS A 65 9.85 -9.60 3.94
C HIS A 65 10.58 -9.76 2.61
N HIS A 66 10.17 -8.99 1.59
CA HIS A 66 10.82 -9.02 0.29
C HIS A 66 12.28 -8.54 0.38
N ASP A 67 12.51 -7.42 1.06
CA ASP A 67 13.83 -6.81 1.15
C ASP A 67 14.73 -7.55 2.14
N LEU A 68 14.22 -8.06 3.26
CA LEU A 68 15.02 -8.91 4.16
C LEU A 68 15.60 -10.12 3.44
N THR A 69 14.87 -10.69 2.49
CA THR A 69 15.39 -11.77 1.65
C THR A 69 16.56 -11.29 0.78
N HIS A 70 16.43 -10.12 0.14
CA HIS A 70 17.50 -9.50 -0.66
C HIS A 70 18.73 -9.11 0.19
N HIS A 71 18.49 -8.61 1.40
CA HIS A 71 19.51 -8.21 2.37
C HIS A 71 20.06 -9.39 3.19
N LYS A 72 19.66 -10.64 2.89
CA LYS A 72 20.10 -11.86 3.61
C LYS A 72 19.87 -11.77 5.13
N GLY A 73 18.81 -11.09 5.56
CA GLY A 73 18.47 -10.87 6.96
C GLY A 73 19.23 -9.75 7.66
N ASP A 74 19.99 -8.90 6.94
CA ASP A 74 20.69 -7.76 7.53
C ASP A 74 19.74 -6.57 7.79
N TRP A 75 19.14 -6.56 8.98
CA TRP A 75 18.23 -5.51 9.45
C TRP A 75 18.89 -4.13 9.52
N GLN A 76 20.17 -4.07 9.91
CA GLN A 76 20.87 -2.80 10.09
C GLN A 76 21.11 -2.13 8.73
N ASN A 77 21.53 -2.91 7.74
CA ASN A 77 21.70 -2.42 6.38
C ASN A 77 20.35 -2.00 5.77
N LEU A 78 19.30 -2.81 5.97
CA LEU A 78 17.96 -2.48 5.49
C LEU A 78 17.43 -1.16 6.07
N ALA A 79 17.54 -0.96 7.39
CA ALA A 79 17.08 0.28 8.03
C ALA A 79 17.79 1.53 7.49
N ARG A 80 19.11 1.43 7.24
CA ARG A 80 19.90 2.51 6.65
C ARG A 80 19.46 2.80 5.21
N ASP A 81 19.36 1.77 4.39
CA ASP A 81 19.02 1.92 2.98
C ASP A 81 17.59 2.44 2.81
N LEU A 82 16.65 1.94 3.63
CA LEU A 82 15.27 2.42 3.67
C LEU A 82 15.18 3.88 4.12
N THR A 83 16.00 4.32 5.08
CA THR A 83 16.06 5.74 5.46
C THR A 83 16.49 6.63 4.29
N GLY A 84 17.44 6.17 3.47
CA GLY A 84 17.82 6.84 2.22
C GLY A 84 16.66 6.89 1.22
N GLN A 85 16.04 5.74 0.95
CA GLN A 85 14.92 5.62 0.01
C GLN A 85 13.67 6.38 0.45
N ALA A 86 13.40 6.50 1.76
CA ALA A 86 12.25 7.20 2.28
C ALA A 86 12.19 8.66 1.79
N ARG A 87 13.35 9.29 1.61
CA ARG A 87 13.46 10.65 1.05
C ARG A 87 13.00 10.69 -0.41
N ASP A 88 13.46 9.73 -1.21
CA ASP A 88 13.05 9.60 -2.60
C ASP A 88 11.55 9.33 -2.72
N GLN A 89 10.99 8.54 -1.77
CA GLN A 89 9.56 8.27 -1.71
C GLN A 89 8.74 9.51 -1.35
N ILE A 90 9.21 10.36 -0.42
CA ILE A 90 8.56 11.65 -0.12
C ILE A 90 8.55 12.56 -1.34
N GLU A 91 9.65 12.61 -2.10
CA GLU A 91 9.73 13.39 -3.33
C GLU A 91 8.79 12.82 -4.41
N ASN A 92 8.80 11.50 -4.61
CA ASN A 92 7.94 10.80 -5.54
C ASN A 92 6.45 11.02 -5.19
N TRP A 93 6.10 10.89 -3.91
CA TRP A 93 4.77 11.20 -3.40
C TRP A 93 4.41 12.66 -3.65
N THR A 94 5.31 13.61 -3.47
CA THR A 94 4.97 15.02 -3.76
C THR A 94 4.74 15.26 -5.26
N ARG A 95 5.43 14.51 -6.13
CA ARG A 95 5.23 14.56 -7.59
C ARG A 95 3.92 13.90 -8.05
N HIS A 96 3.50 12.81 -7.41
CA HIS A 96 2.39 11.97 -7.89
C HIS A 96 1.17 11.95 -6.97
N ALA A 97 1.34 12.04 -5.66
CA ALA A 97 0.31 11.75 -4.68
C ALA A 97 -0.47 12.98 -4.16
N VAL A 98 -0.09 14.21 -4.54
CA VAL A 98 -1.04 15.35 -4.59
C VAL A 98 -2.30 14.98 -5.40
N LEU A 99 -2.19 13.94 -6.24
CA LEU A 99 -3.25 13.42 -7.08
C LEU A 99 -3.87 12.12 -6.54
N THR A 100 -3.58 11.65 -5.32
CA THR A 100 -4.23 10.44 -4.77
C THR A 100 -5.74 10.69 -4.71
N PRO A 101 -6.55 10.07 -5.57
CA PRO A 101 -7.95 10.43 -5.69
C PRO A 101 -8.69 10.04 -4.41
N HIS A 102 -9.69 10.82 -4.02
CA HIS A 102 -10.59 10.46 -2.92
C HIS A 102 -11.16 9.03 -3.07
N LEU A 103 -11.35 8.60 -4.32
CA LEU A 103 -11.76 7.25 -4.68
C LEU A 103 -10.74 6.17 -4.26
N VAL A 104 -9.43 6.36 -4.46
CA VAL A 104 -8.41 5.39 -4.03
C VAL A 104 -8.41 5.26 -2.51
N GLY A 105 -8.52 6.38 -1.80
CA GLY A 105 -8.65 6.36 -0.34
C GLY A 105 -9.92 5.64 0.14
N ALA A 106 -11.04 5.77 -0.58
CA ALA A 106 -12.26 5.02 -0.30
C ALA A 106 -12.06 3.52 -0.53
N LEU A 107 -11.45 3.14 -1.66
CA LEU A 107 -11.17 1.74 -1.99
C LEU A 107 -10.25 1.07 -0.98
N ARG A 108 -9.20 1.75 -0.49
CA ARG A 108 -8.35 1.21 0.59
C ARG A 108 -9.14 0.93 1.87
N ARG A 109 -10.11 1.79 2.21
CA ARG A 109 -11.00 1.57 3.37
C ARG A 109 -11.93 0.38 3.12
N ASP A 110 -12.49 0.27 1.92
CA ASP A 110 -13.36 -0.85 1.55
C ASP A 110 -12.59 -2.18 1.58
N MET A 111 -11.39 -2.22 0.99
CA MET A 111 -10.49 -3.38 1.04
C MET A 111 -10.25 -3.82 2.48
N ARG A 112 -9.93 -2.88 3.37
CA ARG A 112 -9.73 -3.16 4.80
C ARG A 112 -11.00 -3.69 5.47
N ALA A 113 -12.16 -3.12 5.16
CA ALA A 113 -13.45 -3.57 5.71
C ALA A 113 -13.78 -5.02 5.28
N HIS A 114 -13.28 -5.45 4.12
CA HIS A 114 -13.38 -6.82 3.62
C HIS A 114 -12.17 -7.71 4.00
N GLY A 115 -11.41 -7.33 5.04
CA GLY A 115 -10.34 -8.16 5.59
C GLY A 115 -9.06 -8.20 4.75
N MET A 116 -8.87 -7.26 3.82
CA MET A 116 -7.67 -7.10 3.01
C MET A 116 -6.88 -5.88 3.50
N ALA A 117 -5.76 -6.12 4.16
CA ALA A 117 -4.94 -5.06 4.74
C ALA A 117 -3.85 -4.63 3.78
N LEU A 118 -3.62 -3.31 3.64
CA LEU A 118 -2.54 -2.80 2.81
C LEU A 118 -1.21 -3.30 3.37
N ASN A 119 -0.40 -3.90 2.51
CA ASN A 119 0.78 -4.67 2.90
C ASN A 119 2.07 -4.15 2.26
N HIS A 120 1.96 -3.39 1.18
CA HIS A 120 3.08 -2.79 0.45
C HIS A 120 2.89 -1.28 0.34
N ARG A 121 4.00 -0.57 0.19
CA ARG A 121 3.94 0.84 -0.22
C ARG A 121 3.29 0.96 -1.61
N PRO A 122 2.48 1.99 -1.87
CA PRO A 122 1.91 2.19 -3.19
C PRO A 122 2.97 2.54 -4.21
N GLU A 123 2.83 1.97 -5.40
CA GLU A 123 3.58 2.43 -6.56
C GLU A 123 2.76 3.46 -7.35
N HIS A 124 3.47 4.40 -7.96
CA HIS A 124 2.87 5.50 -8.70
C HIS A 124 3.54 5.64 -10.06
N GLY A 125 2.76 5.98 -11.07
CA GLY A 125 3.31 6.30 -12.38
C GLY A 125 2.29 6.90 -13.33
N ARG A 126 2.60 6.81 -14.62
CA ARG A 126 1.71 7.22 -15.70
C ARG A 126 1.64 6.12 -16.75
N THR A 127 0.46 5.88 -17.28
CA THR A 127 0.28 5.04 -18.46
C THR A 127 0.78 5.78 -19.71
N GLU A 128 1.04 5.05 -20.80
CA GLU A 128 1.52 5.63 -22.08
C GLU A 128 0.58 6.71 -22.61
N ASP A 129 -0.72 6.55 -22.38
CA ASP A 129 -1.76 7.50 -22.78
C ASP A 129 -1.98 8.64 -21.77
N GLY A 130 -1.10 8.77 -20.77
CA GLY A 130 -1.06 9.89 -19.83
C GLY A 130 -1.97 9.76 -18.60
N GLY A 131 -2.65 8.62 -18.41
CA GLY A 131 -3.45 8.33 -17.22
C GLY A 131 -2.58 8.17 -15.97
N HIS A 132 -3.10 8.61 -14.82
CA HIS A 132 -2.42 8.39 -13.55
C HIS A 132 -2.62 6.95 -13.10
N TRP A 133 -1.52 6.25 -12.87
CA TRP A 133 -1.51 4.88 -12.38
C TRP A 133 -1.05 4.84 -10.93
N ILE A 134 -1.78 4.06 -10.13
CA ILE A 134 -1.43 3.73 -8.75
C ILE A 134 -1.57 2.23 -8.61
N GLU A 135 -0.68 1.61 -7.85
CA GLU A 135 -0.78 0.20 -7.50
C GLU A 135 -0.59 0.00 -6.01
N ASP A 136 -1.52 -0.74 -5.40
CA ASP A 136 -1.48 -1.12 -3.99
C ASP A 136 -1.37 -2.64 -3.86
N GLY A 137 -0.48 -3.10 -2.98
CA GLY A 137 -0.42 -4.49 -2.55
C GLY A 137 -1.12 -4.70 -1.22
N PHE A 138 -2.03 -5.67 -1.14
CA PHE A 138 -2.76 -6.07 0.06
C PHE A 138 -2.51 -7.54 0.41
N ALA A 139 -2.73 -7.88 1.68
CA ALA A 139 -2.74 -9.26 2.15
C ALA A 139 -4.08 -9.56 2.84
N SER A 140 -4.57 -10.79 2.68
CA SER A 140 -5.72 -11.25 3.46
C SER A 140 -5.33 -11.39 4.93
N THR A 141 -6.10 -10.78 5.80
CA THR A 141 -5.91 -10.87 7.26
C THR A 141 -6.28 -12.24 7.83
N HIS A 142 -7.14 -13.00 7.13
CA HIS A 142 -7.55 -14.35 7.53
C HIS A 142 -6.67 -15.44 6.92
N HIS A 143 -6.14 -15.20 5.72
CA HIS A 143 -5.30 -16.16 5.00
C HIS A 143 -4.06 -15.46 4.43
N PRO A 144 -3.00 -15.21 5.23
CA PRO A 144 -1.84 -14.42 4.80
C PRO A 144 -1.08 -14.97 3.58
N ARG A 145 -1.30 -16.24 3.19
CA ARG A 145 -0.82 -16.80 1.93
C ARG A 145 -1.45 -16.16 0.68
N ILE A 146 -2.64 -15.57 0.85
CA ILE A 146 -3.38 -14.90 -0.21
C ILE A 146 -3.08 -13.40 -0.16
N THR A 147 -2.58 -12.90 -1.29
CA THR A 147 -2.31 -11.48 -1.49
C THR A 147 -3.11 -10.94 -2.66
N PHE A 148 -3.26 -9.63 -2.70
CA PHE A 148 -3.96 -8.94 -3.76
C PHE A 148 -3.14 -7.76 -4.27
N GLN A 149 -3.24 -7.50 -5.56
CA GLN A 149 -2.71 -6.29 -6.19
C GLN A 149 -3.90 -5.53 -6.76
N MET A 150 -4.11 -4.31 -6.25
CA MET A 150 -5.12 -3.41 -6.77
C MET A 150 -4.43 -2.35 -7.63
N THR A 151 -4.72 -2.38 -8.91
CA THR A 151 -4.28 -1.35 -9.85
C THR A 151 -5.40 -0.34 -10.03
N TYR A 152 -5.08 0.94 -10.00
CA TYR A 152 -5.98 2.06 -10.28
C TYR A 152 -5.45 2.88 -11.44
N ILE A 153 -6.29 3.15 -12.42
CA ILE A 153 -5.99 4.04 -13.54
C ILE A 153 -7.03 5.16 -13.55
N GLN A 154 -6.57 6.38 -13.29
CA GLN A 154 -7.40 7.59 -13.35
C GLN A 154 -7.11 8.37 -14.63
N ARG A 155 -8.14 8.53 -15.45
CA ARG A 155 -8.13 9.44 -16.62
C ARG A 155 -9.05 10.66 -16.41
N HIS A 156 -10.13 10.47 -15.66
CA HIS A 156 -11.08 11.52 -15.33
C HIS A 156 -11.22 11.62 -13.81
N ARG A 157 -11.46 12.83 -13.31
CA ARG A 157 -11.49 13.12 -11.86
C ARG A 157 -12.43 12.20 -11.07
N ASP A 158 -13.56 11.84 -11.67
CA ASP A 158 -14.67 11.17 -10.97
C ASP A 158 -14.80 9.67 -11.29
N SER A 159 -13.82 9.09 -12.00
CA SER A 159 -13.85 7.67 -12.36
C SER A 159 -12.47 7.03 -12.28
N LEU A 160 -12.44 5.77 -11.85
CA LEU A 160 -11.27 4.91 -11.90
C LEU A 160 -11.60 3.66 -12.72
N LEU A 161 -10.67 3.28 -13.59
CA LEU A 161 -10.56 1.88 -13.99
C LEU A 161 -9.73 1.19 -12.92
N ILE A 162 -10.27 0.13 -12.33
CA ILE A 162 -9.59 -0.65 -11.30
C ILE A 162 -9.42 -2.09 -11.75
N SER A 163 -8.44 -2.75 -11.18
CA SER A 163 -8.18 -4.16 -11.42
C SER A 163 -7.68 -4.81 -10.14
N LEU A 164 -8.40 -5.81 -9.65
CA LEU A 164 -8.01 -6.56 -8.46
C LEU A 164 -7.50 -7.94 -8.89
N ALA A 165 -6.18 -8.14 -8.81
CA ALA A 165 -5.54 -9.44 -9.02
C ALA A 165 -5.35 -10.16 -7.69
N MET A 166 -5.62 -11.46 -7.65
CA MET A 166 -5.44 -12.34 -6.50
C MET A 166 -4.28 -13.30 -6.75
N TYR A 167 -3.47 -13.50 -5.71
CA TYR A 167 -2.31 -14.40 -5.73
C TYR A 167 -2.35 -15.35 -4.53
N ASP A 168 -1.86 -16.57 -4.70
CA ASP A 168 -1.65 -17.55 -3.64
C ASP A 168 -0.16 -17.93 -3.60
N ARG A 169 0.52 -17.62 -2.49
CA ARG A 169 1.97 -17.79 -2.32
C ARG A 169 2.77 -17.20 -3.48
N GLY A 170 2.39 -16.01 -3.91
CA GLY A 170 3.02 -15.29 -5.03
C GLY A 170 2.66 -15.81 -6.42
N ARG A 171 1.81 -16.84 -6.55
CA ARG A 171 1.33 -17.32 -7.86
C ARG A 171 0.02 -16.66 -8.21
N TYR A 172 -0.06 -16.12 -9.41
CA TYR A 172 -1.29 -15.52 -9.93
C TYR A 172 -2.42 -16.56 -9.96
N VAL A 173 -3.60 -16.17 -9.46
CA VAL A 173 -4.81 -16.98 -9.53
C VAL A 173 -5.77 -16.42 -10.57
N THR A 174 -6.16 -15.15 -10.43
CA THR A 174 -7.17 -14.50 -11.29
C THR A 174 -7.18 -12.99 -11.07
N CYS A 175 -7.84 -12.26 -11.98
CA CYS A 175 -7.94 -10.81 -11.96
C CYS A 175 -9.36 -10.35 -12.34
N TRP A 176 -9.81 -9.26 -11.73
CA TRP A 176 -11.15 -8.72 -11.95
C TRP A 176 -11.09 -7.22 -12.21
N PRO A 177 -11.14 -6.81 -13.49
CA PRO A 177 -11.23 -5.41 -13.85
C PRO A 177 -12.66 -4.90 -13.62
N GLU A 178 -12.77 -3.67 -13.14
CA GLU A 178 -14.05 -3.00 -12.92
C GLU A 178 -13.87 -1.49 -13.14
N ARG A 179 -14.92 -0.80 -13.56
CA ARG A 179 -14.93 0.67 -13.55
C ARG A 179 -15.74 1.11 -12.35
N THR A 180 -15.17 2.01 -11.55
CA THR A 180 -15.86 2.61 -10.39
C THR A 180 -15.89 4.12 -10.48
N THR A 181 -16.94 4.71 -9.91
CA THR A 181 -17.16 6.16 -9.83
C THR A 181 -17.45 6.56 -8.39
N VAL A 182 -17.47 7.87 -8.12
CA VAL A 182 -17.80 8.42 -6.79
C VAL A 182 -19.18 8.00 -6.26
N THR A 183 -20.10 7.58 -7.13
CA THR A 183 -21.46 7.14 -6.76
C THR A 183 -21.65 5.62 -6.80
N SER A 184 -20.66 4.85 -7.24
CA SER A 184 -20.81 3.40 -7.47
C SER A 184 -20.85 2.57 -6.18
N GLY A 185 -20.50 3.16 -5.03
CA GLY A 185 -20.31 2.45 -3.78
C GLY A 185 -19.08 1.54 -3.82
N VAL A 186 -19.07 0.47 -2.99
CA VAL A 186 -17.97 -0.50 -2.95
C VAL A 186 -17.96 -1.34 -4.22
N PRO A 187 -16.85 -1.46 -4.98
CA PRO A 187 -16.80 -2.27 -6.19
C PRO A 187 -17.11 -3.75 -5.96
N PHE A 188 -17.71 -4.40 -6.95
CA PHE A 188 -18.06 -5.81 -6.88
C PHE A 188 -16.83 -6.71 -6.68
N CYS A 189 -15.70 -6.40 -7.35
CA CYS A 189 -14.46 -7.15 -7.18
C CYS A 189 -13.95 -7.16 -5.73
N VAL A 190 -14.15 -6.07 -4.99
CA VAL A 190 -13.79 -5.94 -3.57
C VAL A 190 -14.77 -6.70 -2.69
N ARG A 191 -16.08 -6.53 -2.92
CA ARG A 191 -17.13 -7.18 -2.11
C ARG A 191 -17.05 -8.71 -2.18
N GLU A 192 -16.77 -9.26 -3.35
CA GLU A 192 -16.73 -10.70 -3.61
C GLU A 192 -15.38 -11.35 -3.25
N ALA A 193 -14.33 -10.56 -2.99
CA ALA A 193 -13.00 -11.10 -2.74
C ALA A 193 -12.97 -12.14 -1.60
N PRO A 194 -13.64 -11.95 -0.44
CA PRO A 194 -13.68 -12.96 0.62
C PRO A 194 -14.31 -14.29 0.17
N ASP A 195 -15.40 -14.24 -0.59
CA ASP A 195 -16.09 -15.43 -1.10
C ASP A 195 -15.24 -16.19 -2.11
N ARG A 196 -14.48 -15.45 -2.92
CA ARG A 196 -13.57 -16.00 -3.91
C ARG A 196 -12.33 -16.62 -3.28
N ILE A 197 -11.82 -16.03 -2.20
CA ILE A 197 -10.81 -16.68 -1.36
C ILE A 197 -11.34 -18.04 -0.89
N ARG A 198 -12.52 -18.06 -0.24
CA ARG A 198 -13.11 -19.31 0.28
C ARG A 198 -13.22 -20.38 -0.81
N ARG A 199 -13.82 -20.05 -1.96
CA ARG A 199 -13.94 -20.98 -3.10
C ARG A 199 -12.59 -21.47 -3.62
N HIS A 200 -11.56 -20.62 -3.68
CA HIS A 200 -10.22 -21.03 -4.10
C HIS A 200 -9.59 -22.00 -3.10
N LEU A 201 -9.70 -21.73 -1.80
CA LEU A 201 -9.14 -22.61 -0.77
C LEU A 201 -9.87 -23.95 -0.73
N ASP A 202 -11.21 -23.96 -0.84
CA ASP A 202 -12.02 -25.18 -0.85
C ASP A 202 -11.69 -26.13 -2.01
N LEU A 203 -11.16 -25.61 -3.13
CA LEU A 203 -10.74 -26.40 -4.30
C LEU A 203 -9.31 -26.92 -4.22
N HIS A 204 -8.50 -26.41 -3.29
CA HIS A 204 -7.06 -26.61 -3.24
C HIS A 204 -6.53 -27.04 -1.87
N ASP A 205 -7.42 -27.32 -0.92
CA ASP A 205 -7.15 -28.04 0.32
C ASP A 205 -7.43 -29.55 0.14
#